data_AF-A0A968U712-F1
#
_entry.id   AF-A0A968U712-F1
#
_cell.length_a   1.000
_cell.length_b   1.000
_cell.length_c   1.000
_cell.angle_alpha   90.00
_cell.angle_beta   90.00
_cell.angle_gamma   90.00
#
_symmetry.space_group_name_H-M   'P 1'
#
loop_
_entity.id
_entity.type
_entity.pdbx_description
1 polymer ?
#
loop_
_entity_poly.entity_id
_entity_poly.type
_entity_poly.pdbx_seq_one_letter_code
_entity_poly.pdbx_strand_id
1 'polypeptide(L)'
;MKDPYRQFLRPLIFSGLKLDPEWLHGYVIAALAWLGQPPPQFHGLQTWTQGQFCLQDERLAQTHWGISFPNPLGLAAGFDKDGEATLAWALLGFGYAELGTVTHLAQSGNPPPRLFRLVEDEAALNRMGFNNQGALALAERLAQVWAIQRPTIPIGINLGKSKVTDLAAAAADYQASFQPLRPYGDYFVVNVSSPNTPGLRTLQAADQLSPILTALQAENLDHKPLLVKIAPDLDWPEIDAVIELALAHNLAGIIATNTTIARHSLKTRILPQTGQPIEQE
;
A
#
# COMPACT_ATOMS: atom_id res chain seq x y z
N MET A 1 -1.84 2.24 31.27
CA MET A 1 -2.56 3.53 31.15
C MET A 1 -3.64 3.38 30.10
N LYS A 2 -4.79 4.05 30.23
CA LYS A 2 -5.82 4.05 29.19
C LYS A 2 -5.24 4.71 27.95
N ASP A 3 -5.39 4.06 26.79
CA ASP A 3 -4.88 4.54 25.51
C ASP A 3 -5.57 5.88 25.14
N PRO A 4 -4.85 7.01 25.14
CA PRO A 4 -5.42 8.32 24.85
C PRO A 4 -5.96 8.42 23.41
N TYR A 5 -5.46 7.61 22.48
CA TYR A 5 -6.02 7.51 21.14
C TYR A 5 -7.44 6.95 21.21
N ARG A 6 -7.65 5.82 21.88
CA ARG A 6 -8.97 5.21 22.04
C ARG A 6 -9.93 6.07 22.85
N GLN A 7 -9.43 6.78 23.86
CA GLN A 7 -10.27 7.54 24.78
C GLN A 7 -10.68 8.91 24.26
N PHE A 8 -9.81 9.61 23.51
CA PHE A 8 -10.04 11.01 23.14
C PHE A 8 -10.02 11.23 21.62
N LEU A 9 -8.95 10.78 20.94
CA LEU A 9 -8.78 11.07 19.50
C LEU A 9 -9.79 10.30 18.64
N ARG A 10 -9.95 8.99 18.86
CA ARG A 10 -10.85 8.15 18.06
C ARG A 10 -12.31 8.62 18.16
N PRO A 11 -12.90 8.86 19.36
CA PRO A 11 -14.28 9.37 19.43
C PRO A 11 -14.44 10.73 18.74
N LEU A 12 -13.47 11.64 18.88
CA LEU A 12 -13.53 12.96 18.26
C LEU A 12 -13.50 12.87 16.72
N ILE A 13 -12.59 12.06 16.17
CA ILE A 13 -12.40 11.89 14.73
C ILE A 13 -13.58 11.14 14.09
N PHE A 14 -14.07 10.07 14.73
CA PHE A 14 -15.05 9.16 14.12
C PHE A 14 -16.51 9.48 14.46
N SER A 15 -16.77 10.16 15.58
CA SER A 15 -18.15 10.45 16.03
C SER A 15 -18.44 11.95 16.14
N GLY A 16 -17.45 12.78 16.43
CA GLY A 16 -17.63 14.22 16.64
C GLY A 16 -17.62 15.05 15.36
N LEU A 17 -16.56 14.95 14.56
CA LEU A 17 -16.27 15.91 13.49
C LEU A 17 -16.76 15.51 12.09
N LYS A 18 -17.21 14.25 11.89
CA LYS A 18 -17.66 13.70 10.60
C LYS A 18 -16.79 14.13 9.39
N LEU A 19 -15.48 14.22 9.61
CA LEU A 19 -14.54 14.73 8.59
C LEU A 19 -14.49 13.79 7.39
N ASP A 20 -14.33 14.38 6.20
CA ASP A 20 -14.06 13.62 4.99
C ASP A 20 -12.81 12.75 5.19
N PRO A 21 -12.90 11.43 4.97
CA PRO A 21 -11.82 10.52 5.32
C PRO A 21 -10.61 10.66 4.40
N GLU A 22 -10.80 11.04 3.15
CA GLU A 22 -9.72 11.22 2.19
C GLU A 22 -8.95 12.52 2.47
N TRP A 23 -9.67 13.59 2.77
CA TRP A 23 -9.09 14.84 3.26
C TRP A 23 -8.28 14.60 4.53
N LEU A 24 -8.86 13.95 5.54
CA LEU A 24 -8.14 13.70 6.80
C LEU A 24 -6.89 12.84 6.58
N HIS A 25 -6.97 11.85 5.69
CA HIS A 25 -5.82 11.03 5.31
C HIS A 25 -4.67 11.89 4.77
N GLY A 26 -4.95 12.85 3.89
CA GLY A 26 -3.95 13.78 3.38
C GLY A 26 -3.27 14.60 4.49
N TYR A 27 -4.04 15.10 5.47
CA TYR A 27 -3.47 15.81 6.63
C TYR A 27 -2.60 14.90 7.50
N VAL A 28 -3.01 13.64 7.70
CA VAL A 28 -2.23 12.66 8.46
C VAL A 28 -0.91 12.38 7.75
N ILE A 29 -0.91 12.18 6.43
CA ILE A 29 0.30 12.00 5.64
C ILE A 29 1.23 13.21 5.76
N ALA A 30 0.72 14.44 5.61
CA ALA A 30 1.53 15.64 5.75
C ALA A 30 2.14 15.80 7.15
N ALA A 31 1.36 15.51 8.20
CA ALA A 31 1.84 15.54 9.58
C ALA A 31 2.92 14.47 9.84
N LEU A 32 2.77 13.28 9.27
CA LEU A 32 3.77 12.21 9.36
C LEU A 32 5.02 12.54 8.56
N ALA A 33 4.90 13.10 7.36
CA ALA A 33 6.04 13.58 6.58
C ALA A 33 6.88 14.59 7.39
N TRP A 34 6.21 15.55 8.04
CA TRP A 34 6.88 16.49 8.95
C TRP A 34 7.51 15.78 10.16
N LEU A 35 6.84 14.80 10.76
CA LEU A 35 7.40 14.02 11.88
C LEU A 35 8.59 13.16 11.47
N GLY A 36 8.66 12.71 10.21
CA GLY A 36 9.77 11.95 9.66
C GLY A 36 11.04 12.80 9.46
N GLN A 37 10.87 14.09 9.13
CA GLN A 37 11.97 15.04 8.94
C GLN A 37 11.67 16.40 9.61
N PRO A 38 11.56 16.44 10.95
CA PRO A 38 11.23 17.69 11.63
C PRO A 38 12.49 18.57 11.76
N PRO A 39 12.34 19.88 11.95
CA PRO A 39 13.46 20.75 12.30
C PRO A 39 14.18 20.28 13.58
N PRO A 40 15.50 20.53 13.75
CA PRO A 40 16.29 19.96 14.84
C PRO A 40 15.74 20.17 16.25
N GLN A 41 15.10 21.31 16.50
CA GLN A 41 14.49 21.63 17.80
C GLN A 41 13.31 20.70 18.17
N PHE A 42 12.77 19.94 17.21
CA PHE A 42 11.66 19.01 17.41
C PHE A 42 12.08 17.54 17.36
N HIS A 43 13.37 17.21 17.27
CA HIS A 43 13.84 15.80 17.31
C HIS A 43 13.38 15.05 18.57
N GLY A 44 13.20 15.74 19.70
CA GLY A 44 12.65 15.14 20.92
C GLY A 44 11.25 14.50 20.72
N LEU A 45 10.46 15.00 19.76
CA LEU A 45 9.18 14.40 19.42
C LEU A 45 9.34 13.04 18.72
N GLN A 46 10.37 12.86 17.89
CA GLN A 46 10.67 11.56 17.28
C GLN A 46 11.09 10.55 18.34
N THR A 47 12.00 10.93 19.25
CA THR A 47 12.42 10.08 20.38
C THR A 47 11.23 9.70 21.26
N TRP A 48 10.36 10.67 21.57
CA TRP A 48 9.15 10.40 22.35
C TRP A 48 8.22 9.42 21.62
N THR A 49 7.98 9.64 20.32
CA THR A 49 7.10 8.80 19.49
C THR A 49 7.60 7.36 19.45
N GLN A 50 8.90 7.17 19.20
CA GLN A 50 9.54 5.85 19.24
C GLN A 50 9.40 5.19 20.61
N GLY A 51 9.60 5.94 21.70
CA GLY A 51 9.44 5.41 23.06
C GLY A 51 8.00 5.01 23.41
N GLN A 52 6.99 5.49 22.69
CA GLN A 52 5.59 5.09 22.87
C GLN A 52 5.18 3.89 22.01
N PHE A 53 5.65 3.83 20.76
CA PHE A 53 5.12 2.88 19.77
C PHE A 53 6.09 1.76 19.39
N CYS A 54 7.40 1.95 19.53
CA CYS A 54 8.39 0.97 19.09
C CYS A 54 8.71 -0.03 20.20
N LEU A 55 8.05 -1.19 20.15
CA LEU A 55 8.45 -2.36 20.93
C LEU A 55 9.65 -3.04 20.25
N GLN A 56 10.75 -3.22 20.99
CA GLN A 56 11.90 -4.00 20.56
C GLN A 56 11.94 -5.33 21.30
N ASP A 57 11.84 -6.43 20.55
CA ASP A 57 11.94 -7.79 21.08
C ASP A 57 12.56 -8.67 19.99
N GLU A 58 13.71 -9.31 20.29
CA GLU A 58 14.44 -10.14 19.32
C GLU A 58 13.61 -11.31 18.79
N ARG A 59 12.60 -11.77 19.54
CA ARG A 59 11.68 -12.84 19.10
C ARG A 59 10.78 -12.42 17.94
N LEU A 60 10.62 -11.11 17.72
CA LEU A 60 9.85 -10.56 16.61
C LEU A 60 10.70 -10.36 15.35
N ALA A 61 12.03 -10.34 15.47
CA ALA A 61 12.91 -10.12 14.34
C ALA A 61 12.85 -11.30 13.35
N GLN A 62 12.89 -10.99 12.05
CA GLN A 62 12.84 -11.98 10.98
C GLN A 62 13.84 -11.61 9.88
N THR A 63 14.33 -12.61 9.15
CA THR A 63 15.12 -12.41 7.94
C THR A 63 14.48 -13.20 6.81
N HIS A 64 14.07 -12.50 5.75
CA HIS A 64 13.49 -13.09 4.55
C HIS A 64 14.15 -12.49 3.31
N TRP A 65 14.47 -13.32 2.33
CA TRP A 65 15.08 -12.88 1.06
C TRP A 65 16.38 -12.05 1.24
N GLY A 66 17.13 -12.31 2.31
CA GLY A 66 18.32 -11.54 2.68
C GLY A 66 18.03 -10.16 3.29
N ILE A 67 16.77 -9.84 3.57
CA ILE A 67 16.30 -8.58 4.17
C ILE A 67 15.94 -8.83 5.63
N SER A 68 16.45 -7.97 6.52
CA SER A 68 16.12 -8.01 7.95
C SER A 68 14.90 -7.15 8.26
N PHE A 69 13.90 -7.77 8.86
CA PHE A 69 12.68 -7.14 9.37
C PHE A 69 12.77 -7.11 10.90
N PRO A 70 12.76 -5.93 11.56
CA PRO A 70 12.87 -5.86 13.01
C PRO A 70 11.65 -6.43 13.74
N ASN A 71 10.49 -6.45 13.07
CA ASN A 71 9.27 -7.10 13.54
C ASN A 71 8.36 -7.44 12.34
N PRO A 72 7.34 -8.32 12.50
CA PRO A 72 6.51 -8.77 11.40
C PRO A 72 5.33 -7.82 11.07
N LEU A 73 5.18 -6.70 11.78
CA LEU A 73 4.07 -5.77 11.58
C LEU A 73 4.47 -4.69 10.57
N GLY A 74 3.86 -4.68 9.40
CA GLY A 74 4.12 -3.66 8.39
C GLY A 74 2.91 -2.79 8.04
N LEU A 75 3.20 -1.63 7.43
CA LEU A 75 2.18 -0.80 6.81
C LEU A 75 1.87 -1.33 5.40
N ALA A 76 0.60 -1.61 5.13
CA ALA A 76 0.15 -2.06 3.82
C ALA A 76 0.11 -0.92 2.78
N ALA A 77 0.23 -1.28 1.49
CA ALA A 77 0.04 -0.34 0.39
C ALA A 77 -1.35 0.33 0.40
N GLY A 78 -1.39 1.51 -0.22
CA GLY A 78 -2.57 2.35 -0.36
C GLY A 78 -2.61 3.48 0.66
N PHE A 79 -1.80 3.40 1.73
CA PHE A 79 -1.69 4.46 2.74
C PHE A 79 -0.73 5.57 2.28
N ASP A 80 0.53 5.25 2.03
CA ASP A 80 1.55 6.18 1.53
C ASP A 80 1.85 5.94 0.04
N LYS A 81 0.94 6.40 -0.81
CA LYS A 81 1.00 6.09 -2.25
C LYS A 81 2.19 6.74 -2.95
N ASP A 82 2.49 7.97 -2.55
CA ASP A 82 3.48 8.82 -3.19
C ASP A 82 4.78 8.90 -2.37
N GLY A 83 4.94 8.13 -1.27
CA GLY A 83 6.17 8.07 -0.48
C GLY A 83 6.45 9.34 0.33
N GLU A 84 5.41 10.09 0.68
CA GLU A 84 5.51 11.39 1.33
C GLU A 84 5.98 11.26 2.79
N ALA A 85 5.57 10.20 3.48
CA ALA A 85 5.82 10.00 4.91
C ALA A 85 6.79 8.84 5.19
N THR A 86 7.61 8.47 4.19
CA THR A 86 8.39 7.22 4.22
C THR A 86 9.28 7.04 5.46
N LEU A 87 9.85 8.12 6.01
CA LEU A 87 10.70 8.06 7.21
C LEU A 87 9.93 7.98 8.52
N ALA A 88 8.62 8.25 8.51
CA ALA A 88 7.80 8.28 9.72
C ALA A 88 7.35 6.88 10.16
N TRP A 89 7.27 5.92 9.25
CA TRP A 89 6.69 4.61 9.53
C TRP A 89 7.45 3.82 10.61
N ALA A 90 8.78 3.89 10.58
CA ALA A 90 9.61 3.28 11.62
C ALA A 90 9.42 3.93 13.00
N LEU A 91 9.03 5.21 13.05
CA LEU A 91 8.75 5.92 14.32
C LEU A 91 7.47 5.41 14.98
N LEU A 92 6.55 4.85 14.19
CA LEU A 92 5.28 4.28 14.64
C LEU A 92 5.39 2.78 14.98
N GLY A 93 6.59 2.20 14.97
CA GLY A 93 6.84 0.81 15.35
C GLY A 93 6.64 -0.21 14.22
N PHE A 94 6.33 0.22 13.00
CA PHE A 94 6.28 -0.70 11.85
C PHE A 94 7.65 -1.28 11.55
N GLY A 95 7.71 -2.58 11.29
CA GLY A 95 8.92 -3.28 10.87
C GLY A 95 9.17 -3.23 9.36
N TYR A 96 8.21 -2.81 8.55
CA TYR A 96 8.37 -2.48 7.13
C TYR A 96 7.21 -1.60 6.68
N ALA A 97 7.35 -0.95 5.52
CA ALA A 97 6.27 -0.19 4.91
C ALA A 97 6.20 -0.44 3.40
N GLU A 98 4.99 -0.65 2.89
CA GLU A 98 4.74 -0.81 1.47
C GLU A 98 4.16 0.49 0.89
N LEU A 99 4.94 1.16 0.04
CA LEU A 99 4.52 2.36 -0.68
C LEU A 99 3.68 2.01 -1.91
N GLY A 100 2.99 3.00 -2.47
CA GLY A 100 2.10 2.81 -3.62
C GLY A 100 0.68 2.42 -3.20
N THR A 101 -0.17 1.88 -4.08
CA THR A 101 0.15 1.46 -5.44
C THR A 101 0.49 2.63 -6.36
N VAL A 102 1.68 2.59 -6.95
CA VAL A 102 2.15 3.54 -7.95
C VAL A 102 1.98 2.95 -9.35
N THR A 103 1.73 3.81 -10.33
CA THR A 103 1.59 3.43 -11.75
C THR A 103 2.62 4.17 -12.58
N HIS A 104 2.84 3.77 -13.84
CA HIS A 104 3.85 4.42 -14.69
C HIS A 104 3.50 5.91 -14.87
N LEU A 105 2.27 6.16 -15.26
CA LEU A 105 1.71 7.50 -15.45
C LEU A 105 1.00 7.98 -14.19
N ALA A 106 1.09 9.29 -13.92
CA ALA A 106 0.28 9.93 -12.90
C ALA A 106 -1.21 9.85 -13.24
N GLN A 107 -2.05 9.72 -12.21
CA GLN A 107 -3.50 9.71 -12.39
C GLN A 107 -4.22 10.18 -11.13
N SER A 108 -5.32 10.92 -11.32
CA SER A 108 -6.12 11.47 -10.22
C SER A 108 -6.96 10.41 -9.49
N GLY A 109 -7.14 9.23 -10.08
CA GLY A 109 -8.02 8.15 -9.60
C GLY A 109 -9.48 8.31 -10.04
N ASN A 110 -10.41 7.72 -9.29
CA ASN A 110 -11.85 7.87 -9.55
C ASN A 110 -12.41 9.16 -8.91
N PRO A 111 -13.56 9.69 -9.35
CA PRO A 111 -14.15 10.90 -8.75
C PRO A 111 -14.52 10.73 -7.27
N PRO A 112 -14.32 11.76 -6.42
CA PRO A 112 -14.80 11.74 -5.03
C PRO A 112 -16.33 11.94 -4.93
N PRO A 113 -16.98 11.52 -3.82
CA PRO A 113 -16.41 10.80 -2.69
C PRO A 113 -16.11 9.33 -3.05
N ARG A 114 -14.96 8.84 -2.56
CA ARG A 114 -14.41 7.53 -2.94
C ARG A 114 -13.75 6.76 -1.80
N LEU A 115 -13.81 7.29 -0.58
CA LEU A 115 -13.39 6.64 0.65
C LEU A 115 -14.48 6.87 1.70
N PHE A 116 -14.87 5.80 2.37
CA PHE A 116 -15.97 5.80 3.32
C PHE A 116 -15.56 5.02 4.57
N ARG A 117 -15.93 5.54 5.74
CA ARG A 117 -15.74 4.86 7.03
C ARG A 117 -17.05 4.20 7.43
N LEU A 118 -17.00 2.89 7.68
CA LEU A 118 -18.12 2.10 8.18
C LEU A 118 -17.86 1.82 9.66
N VAL A 119 -18.17 2.80 10.51
CA VAL A 119 -17.74 2.82 11.92
C VAL A 119 -18.30 1.63 12.71
N GLU A 120 -19.54 1.23 12.44
CA GLU A 120 -20.20 0.09 13.10
C GLU A 120 -19.59 -1.27 12.74
N ASP A 121 -18.89 -1.33 11.60
CA ASP A 121 -18.24 -2.51 11.04
C ASP A 121 -16.74 -2.53 11.29
N GLU A 122 -16.18 -1.46 11.88
CA GLU A 122 -14.73 -1.23 11.96
C GLU A 122 -14.03 -1.37 10.59
N ALA A 123 -14.72 -0.96 9.53
CA ALA A 123 -14.29 -1.16 8.15
C ALA A 123 -14.18 0.16 7.37
N ALA A 124 -13.54 0.06 6.20
CA ALA A 124 -13.52 1.12 5.21
C ALA A 124 -13.94 0.57 3.85
N LEU A 125 -14.77 1.33 3.12
CA LEU A 125 -15.08 1.08 1.72
C LEU A 125 -14.32 2.12 0.89
N ASN A 126 -13.68 1.69 -0.20
CA ASN A 126 -12.99 2.63 -1.07
C ASN A 126 -13.06 2.22 -2.54
N ARG A 127 -13.12 3.23 -3.40
CA ARG A 127 -13.09 3.13 -4.86
C ARG A 127 -12.02 4.04 -5.46
N MET A 128 -10.84 4.10 -4.85
CA MET A 128 -9.83 5.14 -5.15
C MET A 128 -9.33 5.14 -6.60
N GLY A 129 -9.16 3.96 -7.21
CA GLY A 129 -8.69 3.83 -8.60
C GLY A 129 -7.22 4.23 -8.81
N PHE A 130 -6.33 3.84 -7.89
CA PHE A 130 -4.88 4.14 -7.92
C PHE A 130 -4.55 5.62 -8.15
N ASN A 131 -5.12 6.57 -7.39
CA ASN A 131 -4.64 7.95 -7.42
C ASN A 131 -3.17 8.03 -6.96
N ASN A 132 -2.28 8.56 -7.80
CA ASN A 132 -0.84 8.69 -7.53
C ASN A 132 -0.18 9.70 -8.51
N GLN A 133 1.04 10.15 -8.18
CA GLN A 133 1.82 11.13 -8.95
C GLN A 133 2.71 10.49 -10.04
N GLY A 134 2.66 9.16 -10.21
CA GLY A 134 3.44 8.41 -11.19
C GLY A 134 4.79 7.92 -10.66
N ALA A 135 5.32 6.88 -11.30
CA ALA A 135 6.54 6.20 -10.86
C ALA A 135 7.78 7.11 -10.85
N LEU A 136 7.89 8.03 -11.83
CA LEU A 136 8.99 8.99 -11.87
C LEU A 136 8.96 9.97 -10.71
N ALA A 137 7.78 10.51 -10.36
CA ALA A 137 7.65 11.43 -9.23
C ALA A 137 7.97 10.74 -7.89
N LEU A 138 7.54 9.49 -7.71
CA LEU A 138 7.92 8.70 -6.54
C LEU A 138 9.44 8.46 -6.52
N ALA A 139 10.05 8.08 -7.64
CA ALA A 139 11.49 7.85 -7.73
C ALA A 139 12.30 9.11 -7.37
N GLU A 140 11.90 10.29 -7.90
CA GLU A 140 12.53 11.57 -7.57
C GLU A 140 12.43 11.90 -6.08
N ARG A 141 11.26 11.67 -5.47
CA ARG A 141 11.07 11.88 -4.03
C ARG A 141 11.96 10.97 -3.21
N LEU A 142 11.97 9.67 -3.52
CA LEU A 142 12.81 8.69 -2.80
C LEU A 142 14.30 9.00 -2.98
N ALA A 143 14.72 9.46 -4.15
CA ALA A 143 16.10 9.90 -4.39
C ALA A 143 16.52 11.03 -3.45
N GLN A 144 15.66 12.05 -3.32
CA GLN A 144 15.91 13.19 -2.43
C GLN A 144 15.95 12.76 -0.96
N VAL A 145 15.02 11.92 -0.53
CA VAL A 145 14.98 11.44 0.86
C VAL A 145 16.20 10.56 1.15
N TRP A 146 16.55 9.60 0.29
CA TRP A 146 17.65 8.65 0.56
C TRP A 146 19.02 9.30 0.53
N ALA A 147 19.18 10.41 -0.21
CA ALA A 147 20.40 11.21 -0.20
C ALA A 147 20.65 11.87 1.18
N ILE A 148 19.58 12.13 1.93
CA ILE A 148 19.65 12.71 3.28
C ILE A 148 19.69 11.60 4.33
N GLN A 149 18.72 10.70 4.28
CA GLN A 149 18.53 9.63 5.26
C GLN A 149 17.78 8.46 4.62
N ARG A 150 18.39 7.27 4.68
CA ARG A 150 17.69 6.03 4.36
C ARG A 150 16.79 5.60 5.52
N PRO A 151 15.65 4.95 5.24
CA PRO A 151 14.82 4.34 6.27
C PRO A 151 15.59 3.26 7.02
N THR A 152 15.19 3.06 8.27
CA THR A 152 15.73 2.01 9.14
C THR A 152 14.96 0.70 9.05
N ILE A 153 13.90 0.66 8.23
CA ILE A 153 13.06 -0.51 7.99
C ILE A 153 12.96 -0.77 6.48
N PRO A 154 12.72 -2.02 6.04
CA PRO A 154 12.53 -2.32 4.64
C PRO A 154 11.35 -1.57 4.02
N ILE A 155 11.53 -1.09 2.79
CA ILE A 155 10.52 -0.42 1.99
C ILE A 155 10.11 -1.30 0.80
N GLY A 156 8.84 -1.70 0.79
CA GLY A 156 8.21 -2.32 -0.36
C GLY A 156 7.66 -1.28 -1.33
N ILE A 157 7.67 -1.60 -2.63
CA ILE A 157 7.03 -0.76 -3.65
C ILE A 157 5.94 -1.56 -4.37
N ASN A 158 4.69 -1.15 -4.19
CA ASN A 158 3.54 -1.76 -4.83
C ASN A 158 3.28 -1.12 -6.19
N LEU A 159 3.37 -1.91 -7.25
CA LEU A 159 3.19 -1.50 -8.65
C LEU A 159 1.78 -1.85 -9.12
N GLY A 160 1.20 -1.00 -9.96
CA GLY A 160 -0.07 -1.25 -10.62
C GLY A 160 -0.05 -0.75 -12.07
N LYS A 161 -1.05 -1.18 -12.84
CA LYS A 161 -1.27 -0.70 -14.21
C LYS A 161 -1.89 0.70 -14.21
N SER A 162 -1.36 1.62 -15.01
CA SER A 162 -2.00 2.90 -15.27
C SER A 162 -3.39 2.72 -15.88
N LYS A 163 -4.32 3.61 -15.52
CA LYS A 163 -5.74 3.52 -15.93
C LYS A 163 -5.92 3.58 -17.44
N VAL A 164 -5.13 4.40 -18.13
CA VAL A 164 -5.20 4.64 -19.58
C VAL A 164 -4.52 3.56 -20.43
N THR A 165 -3.75 2.66 -19.80
CA THR A 165 -3.04 1.58 -20.49
C THR A 165 -3.98 0.42 -20.77
N ASP A 166 -3.99 -0.09 -22.00
CA ASP A 166 -4.72 -1.32 -22.34
C ASP A 166 -4.13 -2.56 -21.64
N LEU A 167 -4.94 -3.59 -21.42
CA LEU A 167 -4.48 -4.82 -20.76
C LEU A 167 -3.33 -5.49 -21.53
N ALA A 168 -3.37 -5.46 -22.87
CA ALA A 168 -2.30 -6.00 -23.72
C ALA A 168 -0.95 -5.30 -23.53
N ALA A 169 -0.95 -4.05 -23.07
CA ALA A 169 0.25 -3.27 -22.79
C ALA A 169 0.65 -3.27 -21.29
N ALA A 170 -0.06 -4.04 -20.45
CA ALA A 170 0.16 -4.04 -19.01
C ALA A 170 1.61 -4.39 -18.64
N ALA A 171 2.21 -5.41 -19.26
CA ALA A 171 3.59 -5.81 -18.96
C ALA A 171 4.60 -4.66 -19.14
N ALA A 172 4.47 -3.89 -20.23
CA ALA A 172 5.33 -2.74 -20.50
C ALA A 172 5.11 -1.60 -19.48
N ASP A 173 3.88 -1.38 -19.04
CA ASP A 173 3.52 -0.36 -18.03
C ASP A 173 4.08 -0.71 -16.64
N TYR A 174 3.98 -1.98 -16.22
CA TYR A 174 4.63 -2.46 -15.00
C TYR A 174 6.15 -2.31 -15.07
N GLN A 175 6.78 -2.68 -16.19
CA GLN A 175 8.23 -2.52 -16.38
C GLN A 175 8.64 -1.04 -16.32
N ALA A 176 7.89 -0.15 -16.98
CA ALA A 176 8.15 1.28 -16.98
C ALA A 176 7.94 1.95 -15.61
N SER A 177 7.14 1.33 -14.73
CA SER A 177 7.03 1.72 -13.32
C SER A 177 8.22 1.20 -12.49
N PHE A 178 8.60 -0.06 -12.70
CA PHE A 178 9.65 -0.73 -11.94
C PHE A 178 11.02 -0.11 -12.19
N GLN A 179 11.38 0.17 -13.44
CA GLN A 179 12.71 0.62 -13.83
C GLN A 179 13.24 1.83 -13.03
N PRO A 180 12.52 2.96 -12.91
CA PRO A 180 13.01 4.10 -12.11
C PRO A 180 12.98 3.84 -10.60
N LEU A 181 12.16 2.90 -10.13
CA LEU A 181 11.93 2.63 -8.70
C LEU A 181 12.86 1.53 -8.14
N ARG A 182 13.41 0.67 -9.01
CA ARG A 182 14.29 -0.46 -8.66
C ARG A 182 15.39 -0.12 -7.63
N PRO A 183 16.10 1.03 -7.72
CA PRO A 183 17.15 1.37 -6.77
C PRO A 183 16.66 1.66 -5.34
N TYR A 184 15.37 1.97 -5.16
CA TYR A 184 14.83 2.47 -3.90
C TYR A 184 14.02 1.44 -3.12
N GLY A 185 13.41 0.46 -3.80
CA GLY A 185 12.66 -0.62 -3.15
C GLY A 185 13.56 -1.74 -2.63
N ASP A 186 13.29 -2.20 -1.42
CA ASP A 186 13.88 -3.43 -0.88
C ASP A 186 13.18 -4.66 -1.43
N TYR A 187 11.86 -4.58 -1.66
CA TYR A 187 11.07 -5.58 -2.39
C TYR A 187 9.97 -4.90 -3.23
N PHE A 188 9.41 -5.65 -4.19
CA PHE A 188 8.40 -5.15 -5.11
C PHE A 188 7.16 -6.03 -5.10
N VAL A 189 6.00 -5.43 -5.35
CA VAL A 189 4.72 -6.13 -5.36
C VAL A 189 3.98 -5.82 -6.65
N VAL A 190 3.56 -6.86 -7.37
CA VAL A 190 2.68 -6.76 -8.54
C VAL A 190 1.23 -6.82 -8.08
N ASN A 191 0.50 -5.70 -8.20
CA ASN A 191 -0.88 -5.59 -7.76
C ASN A 191 -1.88 -5.72 -8.91
N VAL A 192 -2.40 -6.93 -9.08
CA VAL A 192 -3.45 -7.29 -10.04
C VAL A 192 -4.83 -7.46 -9.41
N SER A 193 -5.01 -7.08 -8.15
CA SER A 193 -6.18 -7.44 -7.34
C SER A 193 -7.15 -6.30 -7.00
N SER A 194 -6.81 -5.06 -7.37
CA SER A 194 -7.69 -3.90 -7.11
C SER A 194 -9.05 -4.05 -7.82
N PRO A 195 -10.19 -3.95 -7.09
CA PRO A 195 -11.51 -3.93 -7.72
C PRO A 195 -11.83 -2.59 -8.39
N ASN A 196 -11.00 -1.56 -8.17
CA ASN A 196 -11.31 -0.17 -8.48
C ASN A 196 -10.79 0.30 -9.85
N THR A 197 -10.11 -0.59 -10.57
CA THR A 197 -9.55 -0.37 -11.90
C THR A 197 -10.22 -1.36 -12.85
N PRO A 198 -11.07 -0.92 -13.80
CA PRO A 198 -11.81 -1.81 -14.69
C PRO A 198 -10.90 -2.84 -15.38
N GLY A 199 -11.32 -4.10 -15.38
CA GLY A 199 -10.58 -5.21 -16.00
C GLY A 199 -9.30 -5.63 -15.28
N LEU A 200 -8.82 -4.93 -14.24
CA LEU A 200 -7.52 -5.25 -13.64
C LEU A 200 -7.48 -6.66 -13.05
N ARG A 201 -8.56 -7.11 -12.41
CA ARG A 201 -8.64 -8.44 -11.81
C ARG A 201 -8.55 -9.59 -12.82
N THR A 202 -8.81 -9.34 -14.10
CA THR A 202 -8.59 -10.37 -15.14
C THR A 202 -7.10 -10.64 -15.35
N LEU A 203 -6.21 -9.71 -14.93
CA LEU A 203 -4.77 -9.94 -14.93
C LEU A 203 -4.32 -10.94 -13.86
N GLN A 204 -5.21 -11.45 -13.00
CA GLN A 204 -4.88 -12.55 -12.09
C GLN A 204 -4.84 -13.91 -12.82
N ALA A 205 -5.49 -14.01 -13.99
CA ALA A 205 -5.42 -15.23 -14.80
C ALA A 205 -3.98 -15.46 -15.28
N ALA A 206 -3.55 -16.73 -15.27
CA ALA A 206 -2.16 -17.11 -15.51
C ALA A 206 -1.61 -16.61 -16.86
N ASP A 207 -2.43 -16.65 -17.91
CA ASP A 207 -2.08 -16.18 -19.27
C ASP A 207 -1.80 -14.67 -19.34
N GLN A 208 -2.45 -13.89 -18.47
CA GLN A 208 -2.28 -12.44 -18.39
C GLN A 208 -1.19 -12.01 -17.41
N LEU A 209 -1.05 -12.74 -16.29
CA LEU A 209 -0.04 -12.44 -15.27
C LEU A 209 1.36 -12.85 -15.71
N SER A 210 1.50 -13.98 -16.40
CA SER A 210 2.81 -14.52 -16.81
C SER A 210 3.65 -13.53 -17.61
N PRO A 211 3.12 -12.82 -18.64
CA PRO A 211 3.90 -11.81 -19.38
C PRO A 211 4.40 -10.66 -18.50
N ILE A 212 3.61 -10.23 -17.50
CA ILE A 212 4.00 -9.17 -16.56
C ILE A 212 5.18 -9.64 -15.71
N LEU A 213 5.09 -10.85 -15.15
CA LEU A 213 6.14 -11.41 -14.31
C LEU A 213 7.44 -11.67 -15.11
N THR A 214 7.34 -12.20 -16.33
CA THR A 214 8.49 -12.36 -17.23
C THR A 214 9.21 -11.04 -17.47
N ALA A 215 8.45 -9.98 -17.82
CA ALA A 215 9.03 -8.67 -18.12
C ALA A 215 9.74 -8.07 -16.90
N LEU A 216 9.11 -8.16 -15.72
CA LEU A 216 9.70 -7.65 -14.48
C LEU A 216 10.94 -8.45 -14.06
N GLN A 217 10.91 -9.78 -14.13
CA GLN A 217 12.08 -10.59 -13.79
C GLN A 217 13.26 -10.34 -14.74
N ALA A 218 12.99 -10.11 -16.03
CA ALA A 218 14.03 -9.75 -16.99
C ALA A 218 14.70 -8.39 -16.68
N GLU A 219 13.93 -7.41 -16.18
CA GLU A 219 14.43 -6.09 -15.76
C GLU A 219 15.08 -6.12 -14.36
N ASN A 220 14.80 -7.15 -13.55
CA ASN A 220 15.21 -7.25 -12.15
C ASN A 220 16.68 -7.72 -11.98
N LEU A 221 17.62 -6.93 -12.50
CA LEU A 221 19.04 -7.25 -12.52
C LEU A 221 19.68 -7.38 -11.13
N ASP A 222 19.09 -6.78 -10.09
CA ASP A 222 19.58 -6.87 -8.71
C ASP A 222 18.90 -8.01 -7.92
N HIS A 223 18.06 -8.82 -8.57
CA HIS A 223 17.29 -9.90 -7.96
C HIS A 223 16.48 -9.45 -6.73
N LYS A 224 15.85 -8.26 -6.81
CA LYS A 224 14.95 -7.77 -5.77
C LYS A 224 13.80 -8.75 -5.55
N PRO A 225 13.38 -9.05 -4.31
CA PRO A 225 12.24 -9.92 -4.07
C PRO A 225 10.98 -9.37 -4.74
N LEU A 226 10.37 -10.18 -5.61
CA LEU A 226 9.14 -9.83 -6.33
C LEU A 226 7.98 -10.67 -5.79
N LEU A 227 6.91 -10.01 -5.36
CA LEU A 227 5.71 -10.63 -4.82
C LEU A 227 4.51 -10.31 -5.72
N VAL A 228 3.45 -11.11 -5.60
CA VAL A 228 2.13 -10.81 -6.19
C VAL A 228 1.08 -10.59 -5.11
N LYS A 229 0.22 -9.59 -5.28
CA LYS A 229 -0.90 -9.32 -4.35
C LYS A 229 -2.23 -9.76 -4.96
N ILE A 230 -2.91 -10.69 -4.32
CA ILE A 230 -4.14 -11.33 -4.82
C ILE A 230 -5.40 -10.80 -4.13
N ALA A 231 -6.54 -10.94 -4.81
CA ALA A 231 -7.84 -10.65 -4.24
C ALA A 231 -8.28 -11.79 -3.31
N PRO A 232 -9.07 -11.51 -2.26
CA PRO A 232 -9.69 -12.56 -1.44
C PRO A 232 -10.85 -13.27 -2.18
N ASP A 233 -11.28 -12.73 -3.31
CA ASP A 233 -12.46 -13.18 -4.07
C ASP A 233 -12.06 -14.16 -5.19
N LEU A 234 -11.15 -15.10 -4.89
CA LEU A 234 -10.69 -16.17 -5.80
C LEU A 234 -11.21 -17.52 -5.33
N ASP A 235 -11.50 -18.42 -6.26
CA ASP A 235 -11.77 -19.83 -5.94
C ASP A 235 -10.48 -20.65 -5.77
N TRP A 236 -10.62 -21.89 -5.28
CA TRP A 236 -9.45 -22.75 -5.01
C TRP A 236 -8.60 -23.03 -6.26
N PRO A 237 -9.17 -23.42 -7.42
CA PRO A 237 -8.41 -23.54 -8.66
C PRO A 237 -7.67 -22.26 -9.09
N GLU A 238 -8.28 -21.09 -8.93
CA GLU A 238 -7.63 -19.81 -9.23
C GLU A 238 -6.44 -19.55 -8.30
N ILE A 239 -6.55 -19.90 -7.02
CA ILE A 239 -5.45 -19.81 -6.05
C ILE A 239 -4.31 -20.76 -6.45
N ASP A 240 -4.62 -22.01 -6.79
CA ASP A 240 -3.63 -23.01 -7.22
C ASP A 240 -2.87 -22.50 -8.47
N ALA A 241 -3.58 -21.94 -9.45
CA ALA A 241 -2.97 -21.37 -10.64
C ALA A 241 -2.01 -20.21 -10.33
N VAL A 242 -2.35 -19.34 -9.37
CA VAL A 242 -1.44 -18.25 -8.94
C VAL A 242 -0.21 -18.81 -8.23
N ILE A 243 -0.36 -19.86 -7.40
CA ILE A 243 0.77 -20.50 -6.73
C ILE A 243 1.72 -21.14 -7.75
N GLU A 244 1.19 -21.89 -8.72
CA GLU A 244 1.98 -22.49 -9.80
C GLU A 244 2.76 -21.42 -10.57
N LEU A 245 2.11 -20.30 -10.89
CA LEU A 245 2.75 -19.19 -11.58
C LEU A 245 3.83 -18.52 -10.72
N ALA A 246 3.55 -18.31 -9.43
CA ALA A 246 4.52 -17.74 -8.49
C ALA A 246 5.78 -18.60 -8.40
N LEU A 247 5.63 -19.92 -8.36
CA LEU A 247 6.76 -20.86 -8.38
C LEU A 247 7.51 -20.83 -9.72
N ALA A 248 6.79 -20.89 -10.85
CA ALA A 248 7.39 -20.89 -12.19
C ALA A 248 8.22 -19.63 -12.48
N HIS A 249 7.81 -18.48 -11.93
CA HIS A 249 8.49 -17.19 -12.08
C HIS A 249 9.45 -16.86 -10.93
N ASN A 250 9.70 -17.80 -10.00
CA ASN A 250 10.55 -17.59 -8.82
C ASN A 250 10.18 -16.34 -8.01
N LEU A 251 8.88 -16.13 -7.78
CA LEU A 251 8.42 -15.06 -6.91
C LEU A 251 8.83 -15.33 -5.46
N ALA A 252 9.12 -14.24 -4.76
CA ALA A 252 9.52 -14.26 -3.36
C ALA A 252 8.36 -14.59 -2.41
N GLY A 253 7.12 -14.34 -2.83
CA GLY A 253 5.94 -14.62 -2.03
C GLY A 253 4.65 -14.05 -2.60
N ILE A 254 3.57 -14.25 -1.85
CA ILE A 254 2.22 -13.79 -2.18
C ILE A 254 1.71 -12.93 -1.01
N ILE A 255 1.14 -11.77 -1.33
CA ILE A 255 0.42 -10.94 -0.36
C ILE A 255 -1.06 -11.28 -0.44
N ALA A 256 -1.53 -12.03 0.56
CA ALA A 256 -2.92 -12.39 0.77
C ALA A 256 -3.47 -11.57 1.96
N THR A 257 -4.40 -10.62 1.79
CA THR A 257 -5.15 -10.30 0.56
C THR A 257 -5.32 -8.79 0.34
N ASN A 258 -5.84 -8.42 -0.83
CA ASN A 258 -6.42 -7.09 -1.09
C ASN A 258 -7.86 -6.99 -0.52
N THR A 259 -8.58 -5.92 -0.83
CA THR A 259 -9.98 -5.71 -0.42
C THR A 259 -10.95 -6.65 -1.14
N THR A 260 -12.06 -7.00 -0.48
CA THR A 260 -13.15 -7.82 -1.03
C THR A 260 -14.25 -6.97 -1.67
N ILE A 261 -14.96 -7.55 -2.64
CA ILE A 261 -16.23 -7.00 -3.18
C ILE A 261 -17.45 -7.48 -2.38
N ALA A 262 -17.29 -8.45 -1.48
CA ALA A 262 -18.39 -8.95 -0.66
C ALA A 262 -18.91 -7.87 0.31
N ARG A 263 -20.23 -7.85 0.51
CA ARG A 263 -20.94 -6.93 1.43
C ARG A 263 -21.84 -7.62 2.46
N HIS A 264 -22.00 -8.94 2.37
CA HIS A 264 -23.00 -9.69 3.14
C HIS A 264 -22.79 -9.63 4.67
N SER A 265 -21.55 -9.49 5.13
CA SER A 265 -21.20 -9.44 6.56
C SER A 265 -21.27 -8.04 7.18
N LEU A 266 -21.63 -7.01 6.40
CA LEU A 266 -21.68 -5.63 6.90
C LEU A 266 -23.02 -5.36 7.59
N LYS A 267 -22.96 -4.63 8.72
CA LYS A 267 -24.10 -4.06 9.43
C LYS A 267 -24.52 -2.74 8.78
N THR A 268 -23.57 -1.92 8.33
CA THR A 268 -23.86 -0.69 7.61
C THR A 268 -24.56 -1.01 6.29
N ARG A 269 -25.79 -0.51 6.10
CA ARG A 269 -26.58 -0.70 4.86
C ARG A 269 -26.56 0.49 3.94
N ILE A 270 -26.45 1.69 4.49
CA ILE A 270 -26.47 2.95 3.74
C ILE A 270 -25.19 3.72 4.05
N LEU A 271 -24.52 4.23 3.01
CA LEU A 271 -23.39 5.13 3.17
C LEU A 271 -23.88 6.50 3.64
N PRO A 272 -23.49 6.99 4.82
CA PRO A 272 -23.98 8.28 5.34
C PRO A 272 -23.65 9.47 4.44
N GLN A 273 -22.54 9.41 3.69
CA GLN A 273 -22.06 10.49 2.83
C GLN A 273 -22.87 10.63 1.53
N THR A 274 -23.33 9.52 0.94
CA THR A 274 -24.03 9.52 -0.36
C THR A 274 -25.52 9.20 -0.24
N GLY A 275 -25.95 8.62 0.88
CA GLY A 275 -27.29 8.07 1.04
C GLY A 275 -27.55 6.81 0.21
N GLN A 276 -26.52 6.28 -0.48
CA GLN A 276 -26.66 5.11 -1.34
C GLN A 276 -26.55 3.80 -0.53
N PRO A 277 -27.26 2.74 -0.93
CA PRO A 277 -27.04 1.39 -0.42
C PRO A 277 -25.61 0.91 -0.68
N ILE A 278 -25.03 0.21 0.29
CA ILE A 278 -23.67 -0.29 0.19
C ILE A 278 -23.51 -1.37 -0.90
N GLU A 279 -24.62 -1.99 -1.30
CA GLU A 279 -24.67 -2.97 -2.38
C GLU A 279 -24.51 -2.33 -3.77
N GLN A 280 -24.68 -1.00 -3.87
CA GLN A 280 -24.49 -0.24 -5.12
C GLN A 280 -23.05 0.31 -5.25
N GLU A 281 -22.17 0.04 -4.28
CA GLU A 281 -20.90 0.75 -4.05
C GLU A 281 -19.67 -0.16 -3.89
#